data_AF-A0A183GT28-F1
#
_entry.id   AF-A0A183GT28-F1
#
_cell.length_a   1.000
_cell.length_b   1.000
_cell.length_c   1.000
_cell.angle_alpha   90.00
_cell.angle_beta   90.00
_cell.angle_gamma   90.00
#
_symmetry.space_group_name_H-M   'P 1'
#
loop_
_entity.id
_entity.type
_entity.pdbx_description
1 polymer ?
#
loop_
_entity_poly.entity_id
_entity_poly.type
_entity_poly.pdbx_seq_one_letter_code
_entity_poly.pdbx_strand_id
1 'polypeptide(L)'
;MSRESERITVVELHKTGMRTADIVRTTGFKQRTVYKIVRRYKETGGTSDRPRSGRPTTATTPENINKVKYYLLPTFKVRVLQGSEEAS
;
A
#
# COMPACT_ATOMS: atom_id res chain seq x y z
N MET A 1 -12.32 0.26 21.60
CA MET A 1 -11.43 -0.65 20.82
C MET A 1 -10.88 0.09 19.61
N SER A 2 -9.69 -0.30 19.14
CA SER A 2 -9.18 0.18 17.86
C SER A 2 -9.95 -0.47 16.72
N ARG A 3 -10.09 0.24 15.58
CA ARG A 3 -10.70 -0.32 14.35
C ARG A 3 -9.96 -1.56 13.86
N GLU A 4 -8.65 -1.63 14.09
CA GLU A 4 -7.86 -2.81 13.73
C GLU A 4 -8.29 -4.04 14.53
N SER A 5 -8.45 -3.88 15.85
CA SER A 5 -8.92 -4.93 16.74
C SER A 5 -10.32 -5.41 16.34
N GLU A 6 -11.25 -4.51 16.00
CA GLU A 6 -12.59 -4.88 15.51
C GLU A 6 -12.52 -5.75 14.25
N ARG A 7 -11.63 -5.41 13.29
CA ARG A 7 -11.43 -6.21 12.06
C ARG A 7 -10.92 -7.60 12.37
N ILE A 8 -9.90 -7.70 13.22
CA ILE A 8 -9.28 -8.97 13.59
C ILE A 8 -10.30 -9.87 14.26
N THR A 9 -11.01 -9.37 15.29
CA THR A 9 -12.02 -10.16 16.01
C THR A 9 -13.14 -10.66 15.08
N VAL A 10 -13.66 -9.81 14.20
CA VAL A 10 -14.71 -10.22 13.25
C VAL A 10 -14.21 -11.30 12.28
N VAL A 11 -12.97 -11.19 11.81
CA VAL A 11 -12.38 -12.19 10.90
C VAL A 11 -12.13 -13.51 11.61
N GLU A 12 -11.63 -13.49 12.85
CA GLU A 12 -11.45 -14.71 13.66
C GLU A 12 -12.76 -15.44 13.90
N LEU A 13 -13.82 -14.73 14.31
CA LEU A 13 -15.15 -15.32 14.48
C LEU A 13 -15.75 -15.84 13.17
N HIS A 14 -15.47 -15.18 12.04
CA HIS A 14 -15.88 -15.69 10.74
C HIS A 14 -15.10 -16.96 10.34
N LYS A 15 -13.81 -17.06 10.69
CA LYS A 15 -12.98 -18.25 10.43
C LYS A 15 -13.45 -19.47 11.22
N THR A 16 -14.00 -19.29 12.41
CA THR A 16 -14.61 -20.39 13.19
C THR A 16 -15.95 -20.86 12.63
N GLY A 17 -16.45 -20.23 11.56
CA GLY A 17 -17.69 -20.62 10.87
C GLY A 17 -18.95 -19.92 11.40
N MET A 18 -18.82 -18.94 12.30
CA MET A 18 -19.99 -18.19 12.76
C MET A 18 -20.64 -17.38 11.64
N ARG A 19 -21.97 -17.35 11.62
CA ARG A 19 -22.70 -16.52 10.66
C ARG A 19 -22.54 -15.06 11.02
N THR A 20 -22.53 -14.20 10.01
CA THR A 20 -22.35 -12.74 10.17
C THR A 20 -23.38 -12.11 11.11
N ALA A 21 -24.62 -12.62 11.12
CA ALA A 21 -25.67 -12.16 12.02
C ALA A 21 -25.40 -12.52 13.50
N ASP A 22 -24.82 -13.69 13.76
CA ASP A 22 -24.39 -14.10 15.10
C ASP A 22 -23.24 -13.21 15.58
N ILE A 23 -22.27 -12.94 14.72
CA ILE A 23 -21.14 -12.05 15.04
C ILE A 23 -21.64 -10.66 15.46
N VAL A 24 -22.65 -10.11 14.79
CA VAL A 24 -23.27 -8.83 15.16
C VAL A 24 -23.89 -8.90 16.56
N ARG A 25 -24.62 -9.96 16.88
CA ARG A 25 -25.24 -10.15 18.21
C ARG A 25 -24.19 -10.34 19.31
N THR A 26 -23.14 -11.09 19.03
CA THR A 26 -22.08 -11.40 20.01
C THR A 26 -21.17 -10.21 20.28
N THR A 27 -20.79 -9.46 19.25
CA THR A 27 -19.82 -8.35 19.38
C THR A 27 -20.48 -6.99 19.66
N GLY A 28 -21.77 -6.84 19.35
CA GLY A 28 -22.47 -5.55 19.42
C GLY A 28 -22.02 -4.54 18.35
N PHE A 29 -21.19 -4.95 17.38
CA PHE A 29 -20.72 -4.07 16.32
C PHE A 29 -21.82 -3.72 15.33
N LYS A 30 -21.71 -2.54 14.74
CA LYS A 30 -22.64 -2.10 13.69
C LYS A 30 -22.68 -3.12 12.57
N GLN A 31 -23.89 -3.58 12.22
CA GLN A 31 -24.11 -4.58 11.16
C GLN A 31 -23.34 -4.24 9.87
N ARG A 32 -23.45 -3.00 9.40
CA ARG A 32 -22.74 -2.53 8.19
C ARG A 32 -21.22 -2.71 8.28
N THR A 33 -20.63 -2.56 9.46
CA THR A 33 -19.19 -2.75 9.69
C THR A 33 -18.82 -4.23 9.58
N VAL A 34 -19.55 -5.10 10.28
CA VAL A 34 -19.30 -6.56 10.24
C VAL A 34 -19.41 -7.10 8.81
N TYR A 35 -20.48 -6.74 8.08
CA TYR A 35 -20.65 -7.16 6.69
C TYR A 35 -19.53 -6.65 5.78
N LYS A 36 -19.09 -5.40 5.93
CA LYS A 36 -17.97 -4.85 5.16
C LYS A 36 -16.66 -5.58 5.44
N ILE A 37 -16.40 -5.93 6.69
CA ILE A 37 -15.18 -6.66 7.08
C ILE A 37 -15.19 -8.06 6.48
N VAL A 38 -16.28 -8.82 6.67
CA VAL A 38 -16.41 -10.18 6.12
C VAL A 38 -16.32 -10.18 4.60
N ARG A 39 -17.00 -9.24 3.92
CA ARG A 39 -16.92 -9.10 2.47
C ARG A 39 -15.49 -8.83 2.02
N ARG A 40 -14.81 -7.88 2.65
CA ARG A 40 -13.40 -7.55 2.33
C ARG A 40 -12.50 -8.77 2.53
N TYR A 41 -12.66 -9.48 3.65
CA TYR A 41 -11.88 -10.68 3.93
C TYR A 41 -12.07 -11.76 2.85
N LYS A 42 -13.28 -11.93 2.32
CA LYS A 42 -13.54 -12.84 1.19
C LYS A 42 -12.89 -12.38 -0.12
N GLU A 43 -12.75 -11.08 -0.33
CA GLU A 43 -12.14 -10.50 -1.54
C GLU A 43 -10.60 -10.51 -1.48
N THR A 44 -9.99 -10.21 -0.33
CA THR A 44 -8.54 -10.01 -0.21
C THR A 44 -7.81 -11.07 0.64
N GLY A 45 -8.52 -11.88 1.42
CA GLY A 45 -7.94 -12.88 2.32
C GLY A 45 -7.28 -12.32 3.59
N GLY A 46 -7.26 -11.01 3.79
CA GLY A 46 -6.51 -10.34 4.87
C GLY A 46 -7.33 -9.33 5.68
N THR A 47 -6.80 -8.96 6.86
CA THR A 47 -7.34 -7.92 7.75
C THR A 47 -6.67 -6.56 7.56
N SER A 48 -5.53 -6.51 6.87
CA SER A 48 -4.77 -5.29 6.62
C SER A 48 -5.58 -4.29 5.81
N ASP A 49 -5.32 -3.00 6.05
CA ASP A 49 -5.95 -1.97 5.24
C ASP A 49 -5.34 -1.92 3.84
N ARG A 50 -6.16 -1.56 2.85
CA ARG A 50 -5.67 -1.39 1.48
C ARG A 50 -4.76 -0.16 1.44
N PRO A 51 -3.60 -0.21 0.74
CA PRO A 51 -2.87 1.01 0.43
C PRO A 51 -3.82 1.99 -0.25
N ARG A 52 -3.81 3.25 0.21
CA ARG A 52 -4.66 4.28 -0.40
C ARG A 52 -4.26 4.46 -1.86
N SER A 53 -5.25 4.58 -2.73
CA SER A 53 -5.04 5.01 -4.11
C SER A 53 -4.63 6.49 -4.10
N GLY A 54 -3.36 6.76 -3.82
CA GLY A 54 -2.81 8.09 -3.98
C GLY A 54 -2.88 8.54 -5.44
N ARG A 55 -2.62 9.82 -5.70
CA ARG A 55 -2.51 10.33 -7.06
C ARG A 55 -1.29 9.66 -7.74
N PRO A 56 -1.44 9.10 -8.95
CA PRO A 56 -0.29 8.56 -9.68
C PRO A 56 0.76 9.67 -9.91
N THR A 57 2.03 9.34 -9.69
CA THR A 57 3.13 10.28 -9.93
C THR A 57 3.39 10.38 -11.43
N THR A 58 3.46 11.61 -11.95
CA THR A 58 3.75 11.85 -13.38
C THR A 58 5.19 12.29 -13.61
N ALA A 59 5.80 12.99 -12.64
CA ALA A 59 7.18 13.47 -12.77
C ALA A 59 8.21 12.36 -12.54
N THR A 60 8.04 11.55 -11.50
CA THR A 60 9.00 10.51 -11.05
C THR A 60 8.64 9.12 -11.56
N THR A 61 8.19 9.00 -12.80
CA THR A 61 7.98 7.69 -13.42
C THR A 61 9.32 7.00 -13.65
N PRO A 62 9.38 5.65 -13.65
CA PRO A 62 10.60 4.91 -13.96
C PRO A 62 11.20 5.33 -15.32
N GLU A 63 10.35 5.62 -16.30
CA GLU A 63 10.77 6.13 -17.61
C GLU A 63 11.47 7.49 -17.51
N ASN A 64 10.89 8.46 -16.80
CA ASN A 64 11.49 9.78 -16.63
C ASN A 64 12.80 9.70 -15.85
N ILE A 65 12.87 8.86 -14.82
CA ILE A 65 14.10 8.60 -14.06
C ILE A 65 15.18 8.02 -14.99
N ASN A 66 14.82 7.08 -15.86
CA ASN A 66 15.76 6.48 -16.81
C ASN A 66 16.25 7.50 -17.85
N LYS A 67 15.38 8.37 -18.36
CA LYS A 67 15.78 9.48 -19.24
C LYS A 67 16.79 10.40 -18.56
N VAL A 68 16.51 10.84 -17.33
CA VAL A 68 17.42 11.69 -16.54
C VAL A 68 18.77 11.00 -16.33
N LYS A 69 18.78 9.71 -15.95
CA LYS A 69 20.01 8.93 -15.82
C LYS A 69 20.79 8.85 -17.12
N TYR A 70 20.13 8.57 -18.23
CA TYR A 70 20.76 8.44 -19.55
C TYR A 70 21.40 9.75 -20.02
N TYR A 71 20.69 10.87 -19.89
CA TYR A 71 21.18 12.16 -20.40
C TYR A 71 22.16 12.86 -19.47
N LEU A 72 22.03 12.72 -18.15
CA LEU A 72 22.86 13.48 -17.21
C LEU A 72 24.10 12.71 -16.74
N LEU A 73 24.02 11.41 -16.50
CA LEU A 73 25.15 10.66 -15.91
C LEU A 73 26.40 10.62 -16.81
N PRO A 74 26.32 10.43 -18.14
CA PRO A 74 27.49 10.48 -19.01
C PRO A 74 28.09 11.89 -19.06
N THR A 75 27.24 12.92 -19.15
CA THR A 75 27.67 14.32 -19.29
C THR A 75 28.34 14.86 -18.03
N PHE A 76 27.86 14.46 -16.84
CA PHE A 76 28.54 14.77 -15.59
C PHE A 76 29.88 14.05 -15.46
N LYS A 77 29.98 12.79 -15.92
CA LYS A 77 31.22 12.01 -15.85
C LYS A 77 32.33 12.56 -16.78
N VAL A 78 31.99 13.02 -17.98
CA VAL A 78 32.94 13.64 -18.92
C VAL A 78 33.48 14.98 -18.38
N ARG A 79 32.60 15.81 -17.81
CA ARG A 79 32.99 17.13 -17.28
C ARG A 79 33.96 17.04 -16.09
N VAL A 80 33.82 16.02 -15.24
CA VAL A 80 34.74 15.79 -14.11
C VAL A 80 36.13 15.36 -14.60
N LEU A 81 36.22 14.60 -15.70
CA LEU A 81 37.49 14.09 -16.22
C LEU A 81 38.28 15.15 -17.00
N GLN A 82 37.61 15.99 -17.80
CA GLN A 82 38.28 17.08 -18.52
C GLN A 82 38.82 18.17 -17.58
N GLY A 83 38.11 18.46 -16.48
CA GLY A 83 38.57 19.43 -15.48
C GLY A 83 39.81 19.01 -14.68
N SER A 84 40.18 17.72 -14.70
CA SER A 84 41.42 17.24 -14.07
C SER A 84 42.64 17.23 -14.99
N GLU A 85 42.45 17.28 -16.31
CA GLU A 85 43.54 17.29 -17.28
C GLU A 85 44.07 18.70 -17.57
N GLU A 86 43.24 19.74 -17.41
CA GLU A 86 43.62 21.15 -17.65
C GLU A 86 44.31 21.83 -16.43
N ALA A 87 44.49 21.11 -15.32
CA ALA A 87 45.01 21.63 -14.05
C ALA A 87 46.45 21.19 -13.72
N SER A 88 47.21 20.65 -14.69
CA SER A 88 48.60 20.21 -14.51
C SER A 88 49.53 20.82 -15.55
#